data_AF-A0A9D2I9X5-F1
#
_entry.id   AF-A0A9D2I9X5-F1
#
_cell.length_a   1.000
_cell.length_b   1.000
_cell.length_c   1.000
_cell.angle_alpha   90.00
_cell.angle_beta   90.00
_cell.angle_gamma   90.00
#
_symmetry.space_group_name_H-M   'P 1'
#
loop_
_entity.id
_entity.type
_entity.pdbx_description
1 polymer ?
#
loop_
_entity_poly.entity_id
_entity_poly.type
_entity_poly.pdbx_seq_one_letter_code
_entity_poly.pdbx_strand_id
1 'polypeptide(L)'
;MEKEIVANYVRRIKKLFVIFSCVMIPAIMVCLIFAFGGSVAFCIIAPVLIVAYLILYGVYALYVSMGLVVGYEVTDLVVHIKTKRKTFTYDARMGCVAIKVKKGKFVGTFRTQDSEDKFVFLRRVPFTKRYEVAFTEDDMRRIFPAFEEEGED
;
A
#
# COMPACT_ATOMS: atom_id res chain seq x y z
N MET A 1 -1.94 1.94 18.12
CA MET A 1 -2.93 2.93 17.65
C MET A 1 -3.25 2.72 16.18
N GLU A 2 -4.50 2.37 15.86
CA GLU A 2 -4.99 2.29 14.48
C GLU A 2 -5.45 3.68 14.01
N LYS A 3 -5.09 4.06 12.78
CA LYS A 3 -5.48 5.34 12.19
C LYS A 3 -6.71 5.12 11.31
N GLU A 4 -7.89 5.39 11.84
CA GLU A 4 -9.19 5.13 11.17
C GLU A 4 -9.31 5.77 9.79
N ILE A 5 -8.72 6.95 9.59
CA ILE A 5 -8.74 7.69 8.31
C ILE A 5 -8.07 6.86 7.20
N VAL A 6 -6.94 6.23 7.52
CA VAL A 6 -6.21 5.36 6.60
C VAL A 6 -6.98 4.08 6.36
N ALA A 7 -7.52 3.46 7.41
CA ALA A 7 -8.34 2.25 7.31
C ALA A 7 -9.53 2.46 6.36
N ASN A 8 -10.23 3.58 6.52
CA ASN A 8 -11.38 3.94 5.70
C ASN A 8 -11.01 4.20 4.24
N TYR A 9 -9.87 4.85 3.98
CA TYR A 9 -9.35 5.03 2.63
C TYR A 9 -9.04 3.71 1.94
N VAL A 10 -8.31 2.82 2.60
CA VAL A 10 -7.97 1.49 2.06
C VAL A 10 -9.24 0.65 1.85
N ARG A 11 -10.28 0.81 2.68
CA ARG A 11 -11.60 0.19 2.46
C ARG A 11 -12.30 0.76 1.21
N ARG A 12 -12.31 2.08 1.02
CA ARG A 12 -12.90 2.73 -0.17
C ARG A 12 -12.21 2.30 -1.46
N ILE A 13 -10.88 2.32 -1.50
CA ILE A 13 -10.14 1.87 -2.69
C ILE A 13 -10.43 0.41 -2.99
N LYS A 14 -10.44 -0.47 -1.97
CA LYS A 14 -10.81 -1.88 -2.19
C LYS A 14 -12.19 -1.99 -2.82
N LYS A 15 -13.18 -1.24 -2.34
CA LYS A 15 -14.54 -1.27 -2.89
C LYS A 15 -14.55 -0.82 -4.35
N LEU A 16 -13.88 0.28 -4.68
CA LEU A 16 -13.72 0.75 -6.06
C LEU A 16 -13.03 -0.28 -6.96
N PHE A 17 -11.96 -0.90 -6.47
CA PHE A 17 -11.22 -1.93 -7.22
C PHE A 17 -12.06 -3.18 -7.47
N VAL A 18 -12.89 -3.59 -6.51
CA VAL A 18 -13.84 -4.71 -6.69
C VAL A 18 -14.89 -4.36 -7.74
N ILE A 19 -15.47 -3.16 -7.70
CA ILE A 19 -16.44 -2.71 -8.71
C ILE A 19 -15.78 -2.68 -10.09
N PHE A 20 -14.58 -2.12 -10.20
CA PHE A 20 -13.80 -2.10 -11.44
C PHE A 20 -13.53 -3.52 -11.96
N SER A 21 -13.11 -4.44 -11.09
CA SER A 21 -12.85 -5.84 -11.46
C SER A 21 -14.11 -6.56 -11.93
N CYS A 22 -15.26 -6.26 -11.30
CA CYS A 22 -16.56 -6.82 -11.68
C CYS A 22 -16.96 -6.42 -13.11
N VAL A 23 -16.49 -5.29 -13.63
CA VAL A 23 -16.74 -4.85 -15.02
C VAL A 23 -15.66 -5.35 -15.97
N MET A 24 -14.39 -5.27 -15.55
CA MET A 24 -13.24 -5.63 -16.41
C MET A 24 -13.15 -7.13 -16.69
N ILE A 25 -13.45 -7.99 -15.71
CA ILE A 25 -13.38 -9.43 -15.90
C ILE A 25 -14.37 -9.89 -16.99
N PRO A 26 -15.67 -9.53 -16.94
CA PRO A 26 -16.60 -9.82 -18.03
C PRO A 26 -16.16 -9.24 -19.37
N ALA A 27 -15.65 -8.00 -19.40
CA ALA A 27 -15.17 -7.39 -20.64
C ALA A 27 -14.01 -8.20 -21.25
N ILE A 28 -13.04 -8.63 -20.43
CA ILE A 28 -11.95 -9.52 -20.86
C ILE A 28 -12.49 -10.85 -21.38
N MET A 29 -13.46 -11.47 -20.69
CA MET A 29 -14.07 -12.73 -21.15
C MET A 29 -14.75 -12.58 -22.51
N VAL A 30 -15.51 -11.50 -22.73
CA VAL A 30 -16.13 -11.22 -24.03
C VAL A 30 -15.06 -11.02 -25.11
N CYS A 31 -14.03 -10.23 -24.83
CA CYS A 31 -12.91 -10.04 -25.77
C CYS A 31 -12.20 -11.35 -26.11
N LEU A 32 -12.02 -12.25 -25.14
CA LEU A 32 -11.44 -13.57 -25.38
C LEU A 32 -12.32 -14.44 -26.27
N ILE A 33 -13.64 -14.46 -26.06
CA ILE A 33 -14.58 -15.21 -26.92
C ILE A 33 -14.47 -14.75 -28.37
N PHE A 34 -14.43 -13.44 -28.62
CA PHE A 34 -14.27 -12.89 -29.98
C PHE A 34 -12.88 -13.16 -30.58
N ALA A 35 -11.83 -13.19 -29.76
CA ALA A 35 -10.49 -13.57 -30.18
C ALA A 35 -10.44 -15.03 -30.64
N PHE A 36 -11.02 -15.95 -29.85
CA PHE A 36 -11.13 -17.37 -30.22
C PHE A 36 -12.05 -17.61 -31.42
N GLY A 37 -13.00 -16.72 -31.67
CA GLY A 37 -13.86 -16.72 -32.86
C GLY A 37 -13.17 -16.31 -34.17
N GLY A 38 -11.86 -16.02 -34.16
CA GLY A 38 -11.08 -15.70 -35.37
C GLY A 38 -11.01 -14.21 -35.73
N SER A 39 -11.51 -13.33 -34.86
CA SER A 39 -11.39 -11.88 -35.08
C SER A 39 -9.99 -11.38 -34.73
N VAL A 40 -9.19 -11.05 -35.75
CA VAL A 40 -7.78 -10.64 -35.60
C VAL A 40 -7.60 -9.44 -34.66
N ALA A 41 -8.54 -8.47 -34.67
CA ALA A 41 -8.49 -7.31 -33.79
C ALA A 41 -8.52 -7.69 -32.30
N PHE A 42 -9.32 -8.70 -31.92
CA PHE A 42 -9.47 -9.12 -30.54
C PHE A 42 -8.29 -9.96 -30.03
N CYS A 43 -7.52 -10.59 -30.92
CA CYS A 43 -6.27 -11.28 -30.57
C CYS A 43 -5.20 -10.33 -30.01
N ILE A 44 -5.22 -9.05 -30.38
CA ILE A 44 -4.30 -8.03 -29.87
C ILE A 44 -4.91 -7.29 -28.67
N ILE A 45 -6.21 -6.96 -28.73
CA ILE A 45 -6.90 -6.19 -27.68
C ILE A 45 -7.00 -6.97 -26.37
N ALA A 46 -7.33 -8.26 -26.42
CA ALA A 46 -7.49 -9.09 -25.22
C ALA A 46 -6.21 -9.20 -24.36
N PRO A 47 -5.01 -9.54 -24.90
CA PRO A 47 -3.80 -9.60 -24.08
C PRO A 47 -3.40 -8.23 -23.54
N VAL A 48 -3.59 -7.14 -24.29
CA VAL A 48 -3.31 -5.78 -23.80
C VAL A 48 -4.19 -5.43 -22.60
N LEU A 49 -5.49 -5.74 -22.66
CA LEU A 49 -6.42 -5.54 -21.54
C LEU A 49 -6.03 -6.37 -20.30
N ILE A 50 -5.63 -7.63 -20.49
CA ILE A 50 -5.17 -8.51 -19.41
C ILE A 50 -3.92 -7.95 -18.76
N VAL A 51 -2.91 -7.56 -19.55
CA VAL A 51 -1.66 -6.98 -19.04
C VAL A 51 -1.95 -5.69 -18.28
N ALA A 52 -2.75 -4.79 -18.83
CA ALA A 52 -3.15 -3.55 -18.15
C ALA A 52 -3.86 -3.82 -16.82
N TYR A 53 -4.79 -4.79 -16.78
CA TYR A 53 -5.47 -5.20 -15.56
C TYR A 53 -4.50 -5.77 -14.51
N LEU A 54 -3.56 -6.63 -14.93
CA LEU A 54 -2.55 -7.20 -14.03
C LEU A 54 -1.62 -6.15 -13.46
N ILE A 55 -1.19 -5.17 -14.27
CA ILE A 55 -0.37 -4.04 -13.79
C ILE A 55 -1.16 -3.25 -12.74
N LEU A 56 -2.42 -2.90 -13.02
CA LEU A 56 -3.27 -2.15 -12.10
C LEU A 56 -3.50 -2.92 -10.79
N TYR A 57 -3.74 -4.23 -10.89
CA TYR A 57 -3.86 -5.13 -9.74
C TYR A 57 -2.57 -5.18 -8.94
N GLY A 58 -1.42 -5.32 -9.59
CA GLY A 58 -0.11 -5.36 -8.94
C GLY A 58 0.18 -4.08 -8.16
N VAL A 59 -0.08 -2.91 -8.77
CA VAL A 59 0.04 -1.62 -8.09
C VAL A 59 -0.91 -1.54 -6.88
N TYR A 60 -2.17 -1.93 -7.04
CA TYR A 60 -3.12 -1.96 -5.94
C TYR A 60 -2.68 -2.90 -4.81
N ALA A 61 -2.24 -4.11 -5.13
CA ALA A 61 -1.82 -5.10 -4.14
C ALA A 61 -0.58 -4.65 -3.36
N LEU A 62 0.44 -4.14 -4.06
CA LEU A 62 1.69 -3.69 -3.44
C LEU A 62 1.48 -2.43 -2.60
N TYR A 63 0.84 -1.40 -3.17
CA TYR A 63 0.76 -0.10 -2.50
C TYR A 63 -0.38 0.01 -1.50
N VAL A 64 -1.50 -0.68 -1.69
CA VAL A 64 -2.72 -0.50 -0.87
C VAL A 64 -2.95 -1.68 0.08
N SER A 65 -2.66 -2.91 -0.34
CA SER A 65 -2.93 -4.11 0.46
C SER A 65 -1.76 -4.51 1.38
N MET A 66 -0.53 -4.47 0.87
CA MET A 66 0.66 -4.90 1.61
C MET A 66 1.47 -3.74 2.19
N GLY A 67 1.73 -2.68 1.42
CA GLY A 67 2.65 -1.63 1.83
C GLY A 67 2.05 -0.58 2.77
N LEU A 68 0.73 -0.38 2.74
CA LEU A 68 0.10 0.73 3.46
C LEU A 68 -0.17 0.37 4.91
N VAL A 69 0.47 1.11 5.82
CA VAL A 69 0.30 0.95 7.26
C VAL A 69 -1.01 1.60 7.68
N VAL A 70 -1.87 0.81 8.32
CA VAL A 70 -3.17 1.25 8.85
C VAL A 70 -3.07 1.60 10.33
N GLY A 71 -2.11 0.99 11.04
CA GLY A 71 -1.83 1.29 12.43
C GLY A 71 -0.46 0.77 12.85
N TYR A 72 0.02 1.24 13.98
CA TYR A 72 1.22 0.69 14.60
C TYR A 72 1.02 0.59 16.12
N GLU A 73 1.74 -0.29 16.77
CA GLU A 73 1.74 -0.44 18.21
C GLU A 73 3.18 -0.68 18.65
N VAL A 74 3.67 0.16 19.56
CA VAL A 74 5.04 0.07 20.08
C VAL A 74 4.94 -0.41 21.51
N THR A 75 5.68 -1.46 21.82
CA THR A 75 5.93 -1.97 23.16
C THR A 75 7.44 -1.92 23.41
N ASP A 76 7.88 -2.02 24.66
CA ASP A 76 9.29 -1.89 25.04
C ASP A 76 10.24 -2.88 24.34
N LEU A 77 9.70 -3.99 23.80
CA LEU A 77 10.47 -5.04 23.13
C LEU A 77 10.18 -5.14 21.62
N VAL A 78 8.98 -4.77 21.18
CA VAL A 78 8.53 -5.04 19.81
C VAL A 78 7.70 -3.90 19.23
N VAL A 79 7.82 -3.73 17.92
CA VAL A 79 7.01 -2.82 17.10
C VAL A 79 6.11 -3.68 16.22
N HIS A 80 4.80 -3.55 16.42
CA HIS A 80 3.79 -4.16 15.57
C HIS A 80 3.31 -3.17 14.52
N ILE A 81 3.54 -3.49 13.25
CA ILE A 81 3.06 -2.74 12.10
C ILE A 81 1.81 -3.43 11.56
N LYS A 82 0.66 -2.76 11.66
CA LYS A 82 -0.61 -3.28 11.18
C LYS A 82 -0.86 -2.77 9.77
N THR A 83 -0.84 -3.68 8.81
CA THR A 83 -1.35 -3.44 7.45
C THR A 83 -2.76 -4.00 7.35
N LYS A 84 -3.48 -3.70 6.26
CA LYS A 84 -4.81 -4.29 6.05
C LYS A 84 -4.77 -5.82 5.95
N ARG A 85 -3.67 -6.38 5.44
CA ARG A 85 -3.56 -7.82 5.18
C ARG A 85 -3.04 -8.58 6.39
N LYS A 86 -2.04 -8.03 7.10
CA LYS A 86 -1.34 -8.73 8.17
C LYS A 86 -0.72 -7.74 9.17
N THR A 87 -0.57 -8.18 10.41
CA THR A 87 0.30 -7.54 11.40
C THR A 87 1.70 -8.12 11.31
N PHE A 88 2.69 -7.25 11.11
CA PHE A 88 4.11 -7.59 11.13
C PHE A 88 4.71 -7.18 12.47
N THR A 89 5.61 -7.98 13.01
CA THR A 89 6.25 -7.74 14.31
C THR A 89 7.74 -7.64 14.10
N TYR A 90 8.33 -6.54 14.57
CA TYR A 90 9.76 -6.28 14.48
C TYR A 90 10.31 -5.96 15.88
N ASP A 91 11.60 -6.13 16.08
CA ASP A 91 12.27 -5.70 17.31
C ASP A 91 12.25 -4.16 17.42
N ALA A 92 11.94 -3.62 18.60
CA ALA A 92 11.86 -2.17 18.80
C ALA A 92 13.21 -1.45 18.64
N ARG A 93 14.35 -2.14 18.85
CA ARG A 93 15.69 -1.53 18.80
C ARG A 93 16.37 -1.65 17.44
N MET A 94 16.22 -2.81 16.79
CA MET A 94 16.95 -3.13 15.56
C MET A 94 16.02 -3.37 14.35
N GLY A 95 14.72 -3.45 14.58
CA GLY A 95 13.76 -3.81 13.55
C GLY A 95 13.51 -2.70 12.53
N CYS A 96 13.60 -1.42 12.92
CA CYS A 96 13.51 -0.30 12.00
C CYS A 96 14.92 0.18 11.64
N VAL A 97 15.26 0.16 10.35
CA VAL A 97 16.60 0.48 9.85
C VAL A 97 16.67 1.91 9.33
N ALA A 98 15.61 2.39 8.68
CA ALA A 98 15.55 3.72 8.12
C ALA A 98 14.10 4.19 7.93
N ILE A 99 13.86 5.48 8.17
CA ILE A 99 12.60 6.14 7.80
C ILE A 99 12.94 7.27 6.84
N LYS A 100 12.49 7.16 5.59
CA LYS A 100 12.67 8.21 4.58
C LYS A 100 11.41 9.07 4.49
N VAL A 101 11.57 10.38 4.66
CA VAL A 101 10.50 11.33 4.41
C VAL A 101 10.37 11.53 2.90
N LYS A 102 9.15 11.43 2.38
CA LYS A 102 8.81 11.81 1.01
C LYS A 102 7.59 12.72 1.05
N LYS A 103 7.40 13.55 0.01
CA LYS A 103 6.28 14.49 -0.07
C LYS A 103 4.93 13.81 0.21
N GLY A 104 4.38 14.04 1.42
CA GLY A 104 3.10 13.50 1.88
C GLY A 104 3.11 12.08 2.47
N LYS A 105 4.25 11.40 2.60
CA LYS A 105 4.36 10.03 3.14
C LYS A 105 5.73 9.73 3.77
N PHE A 106 5.76 8.88 4.78
CA PHE A 106 6.99 8.28 5.30
C PHE A 106 7.15 6.87 4.75
N VAL A 107 8.37 6.50 4.38
CA VAL A 107 8.71 5.15 3.95
C VAL A 107 9.65 4.55 4.98
N GLY A 108 9.12 3.67 5.82
CA GLY A 108 9.89 2.94 6.81
C GLY A 108 10.42 1.63 6.22
N THR A 109 11.72 1.39 6.36
CA THR A 109 12.38 0.15 6.01
C THR A 109 12.62 -0.64 7.28
N PHE A 110 12.02 -1.82 7.35
CA PHE A 110 12.12 -2.72 8.49
C PHE A 110 12.86 -3.97 8.08
N ARG A 111 13.73 -4.47 8.95
CA ARG A 111 14.59 -5.60 8.64
C ARG A 111 14.51 -6.62 9.78
N THR A 112 14.34 -7.88 9.40
CA THR A 112 14.59 -9.04 10.26
C THR A 112 15.91 -9.69 9.86
N GLN A 113 16.30 -10.78 10.52
CA GLN A 113 17.54 -11.49 10.17
C GLN A 113 17.57 -11.93 8.69
N ASP A 114 16.40 -12.27 8.12
CA ASP A 114 16.29 -12.85 6.78
C ASP A 114 15.47 -12.02 5.78
N SER A 115 14.75 -10.99 6.23
CA SER A 115 13.85 -10.20 5.36
C SER A 115 14.04 -8.70 5.51
N GLU A 116 13.84 -7.96 4.41
CA GLU A 116 13.70 -6.51 4.39
C GLU A 116 12.32 -6.15 3.83
N ASP A 117 11.51 -5.48 4.64
CA ASP A 117 10.16 -5.07 4.30
C ASP A 117 10.06 -3.54 4.28
N LYS A 118 9.37 -3.00 3.28
CA LYS A 118 9.14 -1.55 3.14
C LYS A 118 7.68 -1.23 3.35
N PHE A 119 7.43 -0.34 4.30
CA PHE A 119 6.09 0.12 4.65
C PHE A 119 5.94 1.61 4.38
N VAL A 120 4.75 1.97 3.92
CA VAL A 120 4.37 3.35 3.62
C VAL A 120 3.39 3.83 4.67
N PHE A 121 3.78 4.86 5.38
CA PHE A 121 2.96 5.59 6.34
C PHE A 121 2.48 6.87 5.67
N LEU A 122 1.20 6.98 5.36
CA LEU A 122 0.67 8.18 4.76
C LEU A 122 0.59 9.31 5.80
N ARG A 123 1.31 10.41 5.57
CA ARG A 123 1.16 11.63 6.38
C ARG A 123 -0.19 12.28 6.07
N ARG A 124 -0.53 12.35 4.79
CA ARG A 124 -1.84 12.81 4.30
C ARG A 124 -2.47 11.73 3.46
N VAL A 125 -3.73 11.44 3.74
CA VAL A 125 -4.50 10.47 2.97
C VAL A 125 -5.10 11.17 1.75
N PRO A 126 -4.92 10.63 0.53
CA PRO A 126 -5.53 11.20 -0.67
C PRO A 126 -7.06 11.21 -0.53
N PHE A 127 -7.71 12.29 -0.97
CA PHE A 127 -9.19 12.45 -0.97
C PHE A 127 -9.85 12.56 0.42
N THR A 128 -9.08 12.82 1.49
CA THR A 128 -9.61 13.25 2.79
C THR A 128 -9.38 14.76 3.01
N LYS A 129 -9.97 15.33 4.06
CA LYS A 129 -9.86 16.75 4.38
C LYS A 129 -8.38 17.12 4.59
N ARG A 130 -7.93 18.26 4.02
CA ARG A 130 -6.51 18.71 4.00
C ARG A 130 -5.81 18.79 5.37
N TYR A 131 -6.58 18.83 6.46
CA TYR A 131 -6.10 18.94 7.84
C TYR A 131 -6.01 17.59 8.59
N GLU A 132 -6.50 16.49 8.01
CA GLU A 132 -6.42 15.16 8.63
C GLU A 132 -5.05 14.53 8.37
N VAL A 133 -4.14 14.70 9.34
CA VAL A 133 -2.83 14.03 9.37
C VAL A 133 -2.99 12.67 10.01
N ALA A 134 -2.66 11.60 9.29
CA ALA A 134 -2.79 10.24 9.81
C ALA A 134 -1.56 9.85 10.64
N PHE A 135 -0.37 9.88 10.05
CA PHE A 135 0.89 9.65 10.76
C PHE A 135 1.69 10.95 10.88
N THR A 136 2.13 11.28 12.09
CA THR A 136 2.95 12.45 12.39
C THR A 136 4.43 12.08 12.53
N GLU A 137 5.30 13.09 12.59
CA GLU A 137 6.73 12.89 12.90
C GLU A 137 6.91 12.31 14.32
N ASP A 138 6.06 12.68 15.27
CA ASP A 138 6.08 12.10 16.62
C ASP A 138 5.77 10.60 16.60
N ASP A 139 4.86 10.15 15.73
CA ASP A 139 4.61 8.73 15.51
C ASP A 139 5.87 8.03 14.97
N MET A 140 6.60 8.67 14.06
CA MET A 140 7.83 8.12 13.49
C MET A 140 8.97 8.09 14.50
N ARG A 141 9.12 9.11 15.35
CA ARG A 141 10.10 9.13 16.46
C ARG A 141 9.86 8.03 17.49
N ARG A 142 8.60 7.66 17.72
CA ARG A 142 8.26 6.51 18.60
C ARG A 142 8.64 5.17 17.99
N ILE A 143 8.60 5.06 16.66
CA ILE A 143 8.94 3.83 15.93
C ILE A 143 10.46 3.73 15.69
N PHE A 144 11.11 4.86 15.47
CA PHE A 144 12.54 4.97 15.26
C PHE A 144 13.07 6.21 16.00
N PRO A 145 13.61 6.04 17.23
CA PRO A 145 14.08 7.17 18.04
C PRO A 145 15.21 7.98 17.39
N ALA A 146 16.01 7.34 16.53
CA ALA A 146 17.07 7.99 15.75
C ALA A 146 16.55 8.70 14.49
N PHE A 147 15.25 8.96 14.39
CA PHE A 147 14.66 9.73 13.31
C PHE A 147 15.06 11.21 13.44
N GLU A 148 16.12 11.58 12.74
CA GLU A 148 16.46 12.97 12.44
C GLU A 148 15.82 13.35 11.09
N GLU A 149 15.18 14.51 11.02
CA GLU A 149 14.75 15.08 9.74
C GLU A 149 16.01 15.46 8.97
N GLU A 150 16.52 14.56 8.13
CA GLU A 150 17.37 14.96 7.02
C GLU A 150 16.50 15.85 6.11
N GLY A 151 16.82 17.14 6.11
CA GLY A 151 16.14 18.16 5.33
C GLY A 151 16.04 17.78 3.84
N GLU A 152 14.96 18.23 3.22
CA GLU A 152 14.70 18.10 1.78
C GLU A 152 15.91 18.56 0.94
N ASP A 153 16.49 17.63 0.17
CA ASP A 153 17.16 17.93 -1.11
C ASP A 153 16.20 17.59 -2.28
#